data_AF-A0A8I0EVD4-F1
#
_entry.id   AF-A0A8I0EVD4-F1
#
_cell.length_a   1.000
_cell.length_b   1.000
_cell.length_c   1.000
_cell.angle_alpha   90.00
_cell.angle_beta   90.00
_cell.angle_gamma   90.00
#
_symmetry.space_group_name_H-M   'P 1'
#
loop_
_entity.id
_entity.type
_entity.pdbx_description
1 polymer ?
#
loop_
_entity_poly.entity_id
_entity_poly.type
_entity_poly.pdbx_seq_one_letter_code
_entity_poly.pdbx_strand_id
1 'polypeptide(L)'
;MSEGLHGRVPFEWENGGVIGKFAAWLLIAAGVFNVIIWPRFFKAIVDDDRAWGGAEKWQDPQGFFWVHLVLIVTAMTLGIIVLVIGIRALRGQ
;
A
#
# COMPACT_ATOMS: atom_id res chain seq x y z
N MET A 1 35.31 32.48 26.70
CA MET A 1 34.53 31.33 27.19
C MET A 1 33.11 31.46 26.66
N SER A 2 32.91 31.06 25.41
CA SER A 2 31.60 30.89 24.76
C SER A 2 31.83 30.03 23.52
N GLU A 3 32.31 28.82 23.79
CA GLU A 3 32.39 27.74 22.82
C GLU A 3 30.95 27.31 22.57
N GLY A 4 30.35 27.93 21.55
CA GLY A 4 29.00 27.63 21.11
C GLY A 4 28.99 26.19 20.61
N LEU A 5 28.33 25.34 21.37
CA LEU A 5 27.95 23.98 21.03
C LEU A 5 27.18 23.99 19.70
N HIS A 6 27.91 23.97 18.58
CA HIS A 6 27.39 23.58 17.29
C HIS A 6 27.11 22.09 17.36
N GLY A 7 26.01 21.76 18.03
CA GLY A 7 25.36 20.46 17.94
C GLY A 7 24.95 20.29 16.48
N ARG A 8 25.86 19.73 15.67
CA ARG A 8 25.47 19.04 14.45
C ARG A 8 24.40 18.06 14.86
N VAL A 9 23.16 18.32 14.47
CA VAL A 9 22.11 17.34 14.59
C VAL A 9 22.65 16.06 13.91
N PRO A 10 22.66 14.89 14.57
CA PRO A 10 23.28 13.69 14.01
C PRO A 10 22.60 13.18 12.72
N PHE A 11 21.56 13.87 12.27
CA PHE A 11 20.82 13.65 11.04
C PHE A 11 20.75 14.96 10.24
N GLU A 12 21.87 15.44 9.71
CA GLU A 12 21.78 16.46 8.66
C GLU A 12 21.14 15.77 7.44
N TRP A 13 19.87 16.06 7.13
CA TRP A 13 19.20 15.58 5.92
C TRP A 13 19.72 16.38 4.72
N GLU A 14 20.99 16.18 4.36
CA GLU A 14 21.71 16.98 3.35
C GLU A 14 21.13 16.78 1.94
N ASN A 15 20.30 15.76 1.75
CA ASN A 15 19.74 15.38 0.47
C ASN A 15 18.21 15.45 0.57
N GLY A 16 17.60 16.42 -0.13
CA GLY A 16 16.18 16.38 -0.48
C GLY A 16 15.93 15.12 -1.31
N GLY A 17 15.63 14.01 -0.62
CA GLY A 17 15.91 12.67 -1.09
C GLY A 17 15.27 12.35 -2.44
N VAL A 18 16.08 12.26 -3.49
CA VAL A 18 15.67 11.72 -4.78
C VAL A 18 15.52 10.21 -4.63
N ILE A 19 14.34 9.68 -4.93
CA ILE A 19 14.10 8.22 -4.94
C ILE A 19 15.02 7.61 -6.01
N GLY A 20 15.96 6.76 -5.60
CA GLY A 20 16.87 6.07 -6.53
C GLY A 20 16.13 5.13 -7.48
N LYS A 21 16.70 4.88 -8.66
CA LYS A 21 16.11 4.03 -9.72
C LYS A 21 15.64 2.65 -9.23
N PHE A 22 16.45 2.00 -8.39
CA PHE A 22 16.09 0.72 -7.78
C PHE A 22 14.86 0.83 -6.89
N ALA A 23 14.83 1.81 -5.99
CA ALA A 23 13.69 2.05 -5.10
C ALA A 23 12.41 2.37 -5.90
N ALA A 24 12.52 3.14 -6.98
CA ALA A 24 11.40 3.45 -7.86
C ALA A 24 10.79 2.17 -8.49
N TRP A 25 11.63 1.27 -9.00
CA TRP A 25 11.17 -0.04 -9.50
C TRP A 25 10.57 -0.92 -8.41
N LEU A 26 11.13 -0.91 -7.21
CA LEU A 26 10.57 -1.64 -6.07
C LEU A 26 9.16 -1.14 -5.72
N LEU A 27 8.94 0.17 -5.71
CA LEU A 27 7.63 0.77 -5.47
C LEU A 27 6.63 0.37 -6.57
N ILE A 28 7.04 0.38 -7.83
CA ILE A 28 6.20 -0.08 -8.95
C ILE A 28 5.83 -1.55 -8.76
N ALA A 29 6.80 -2.42 -8.51
CA ALA A 29 6.56 -3.84 -8.30
C ALA A 29 5.61 -4.09 -7.12
N ALA A 30 5.82 -3.40 -5.99
CA ALA A 30 4.96 -3.51 -4.81
C ALA A 30 3.51 -3.06 -5.10
N GLY A 31 3.35 -1.97 -5.84
CA GLY A 31 2.04 -1.47 -6.23
C GLY A 31 1.31 -2.39 -7.20
N VAL A 32 2.01 -2.89 -8.24
CA VAL A 32 1.47 -3.87 -9.18
C VAL A 32 1.08 -5.17 -8.47
N PHE A 33 1.92 -5.67 -7.57
CA PHE A 33 1.63 -6.85 -6.76
C PHE A 33 0.29 -6.70 -6.02
N ASN A 34 0.06 -5.57 -5.35
CA ASN A 34 -1.20 -5.31 -4.65
C ASN A 34 -2.40 -5.35 -5.63
N VAL A 35 -2.31 -4.62 -6.75
CA VAL A 35 -3.42 -4.55 -7.72
C VAL A 35 -3.76 -5.91 -8.32
N ILE A 36 -2.79 -6.81 -8.47
CA ILE A 36 -3.00 -8.15 -9.05
C ILE A 36 -3.54 -9.15 -8.02
N ILE A 37 -3.00 -9.14 -6.79
CA ILE A 37 -3.28 -10.17 -5.79
C ILE A 37 -4.64 -9.98 -5.14
N TRP A 38 -5.00 -8.73 -4.80
CA TRP A 38 -6.19 -8.45 -4.02
C TRP A 38 -7.51 -8.80 -4.73
N PRO A 39 -7.70 -8.60 -6.05
CA PRO A 39 -8.92 -9.05 -6.73
C PRO A 39 -9.11 -10.56 -6.68
N ARG A 40 -8.03 -11.35 -6.78
CA ARG A 40 -8.10 -12.81 -6.65
C ARG A 40 -8.49 -13.20 -5.22
N PHE A 41 -7.94 -12.50 -4.22
CA PHE A 41 -8.30 -12.74 -2.82
C PHE A 41 -9.75 -12.35 -2.53
N PHE A 42 -10.24 -11.24 -3.09
CA PHE A 42 -11.65 -10.86 -2.99
C PHE A 42 -12.59 -11.95 -3.52
N LYS A 43 -12.25 -12.56 -4.67
CA LYS A 43 -12.99 -13.71 -5.20
C LYS A 43 -13.04 -14.85 -4.19
N ALA A 44 -11.91 -15.18 -3.54
CA ALA A 44 -11.86 -16.22 -2.53
C ALA A 44 -12.74 -15.91 -1.30
N ILE A 45 -12.83 -14.64 -0.89
CA ILE A 45 -13.73 -14.22 0.20
C ILE A 45 -15.20 -14.37 -0.20
N VAL A 46 -15.57 -13.93 -1.41
CA VAL A 46 -16.94 -14.06 -1.93
C VAL A 46 -17.36 -15.53 -2.06
N ASP A 47 -16.40 -16.41 -2.38
CA ASP A 47 -16.66 -17.84 -2.51
C ASP A 47 -16.67 -18.61 -1.18
N ASP A 48 -16.37 -17.96 -0.05
CA ASP A 48 -16.39 -18.55 1.29
C ASP A 48 -17.78 -18.43 1.93
N ASP A 49 -18.34 -19.53 2.44
CA ASP A 49 -19.67 -19.57 3.05
C ASP A 49 -19.80 -18.64 4.27
N ARG A 50 -18.71 -18.38 5.00
CA ARG A 50 -18.73 -17.47 6.17
C ARG A 50 -19.00 -16.00 5.80
N ALA A 51 -18.86 -15.65 4.52
CA ALA A 51 -19.16 -14.30 4.04
C ALA A 51 -20.66 -13.99 4.04
N TRP A 52 -21.52 -15.02 4.03
CA TRP A 52 -22.95 -14.90 3.77
C TRP A 52 -23.79 -15.60 4.85
N GLY A 53 -24.88 -14.98 5.26
CA GLY A 53 -25.88 -15.59 6.16
C GLY A 53 -27.16 -16.03 5.44
N GLY A 54 -27.35 -15.60 4.19
CA GLY A 54 -28.54 -15.90 3.39
C GLY A 54 -28.45 -17.22 2.63
N ALA A 55 -29.56 -17.60 1.98
CA ALA A 55 -29.64 -18.83 1.18
C ALA A 55 -28.79 -18.79 -0.10
N GLU A 56 -28.45 -17.60 -0.59
CA GLU A 56 -27.63 -17.39 -1.79
C GLU A 56 -26.49 -16.41 -1.50
N LYS A 57 -25.41 -16.52 -2.31
CA LYS A 57 -24.29 -15.55 -2.26
C LYS A 57 -24.80 -14.13 -2.50
N TRP A 58 -24.12 -13.16 -1.91
CA TRP A 58 -24.49 -11.72 -1.93
C TRP A 58 -25.71 -11.35 -1.11
N GLN A 59 -26.32 -12.29 -0.40
CA GLN A 59 -27.39 -12.01 0.56
C GLN A 59 -26.84 -12.04 1.99
N ASP A 60 -27.33 -11.13 2.84
CA ASP A 60 -26.98 -11.04 4.26
C ASP A 60 -25.45 -11.07 4.53
N PRO A 61 -24.70 -10.05 4.07
CA PRO A 61 -23.25 -10.00 4.22
C PRO A 61 -22.83 -9.94 5.68
N GLN A 62 -22.00 -10.90 6.09
CA GLN A 62 -21.56 -11.06 7.47
C GLN A 62 -20.31 -10.22 7.79
N GLY A 63 -19.96 -10.13 9.07
CA GLY A 63 -18.76 -9.42 9.52
C GLY A 63 -17.47 -9.91 8.84
N PHE A 64 -17.39 -11.21 8.52
CA PHE A 64 -16.27 -11.78 7.75
C PHE A 64 -16.10 -11.10 6.39
N PHE A 65 -17.18 -10.88 5.65
CA PHE A 65 -17.14 -10.19 4.37
C PHE A 65 -16.67 -8.74 4.53
N TRP A 66 -17.29 -7.99 5.46
CA TRP A 66 -17.04 -6.56 5.62
C TRP A 66 -15.60 -6.26 6.05
N VAL A 67 -15.06 -7.01 7.01
CA VAL A 67 -13.67 -6.84 7.46
C VAL A 67 -12.72 -7.03 6.29
N HIS A 68 -12.88 -8.12 5.52
CA HIS A 68 -11.99 -8.39 4.40
C HIS A 68 -12.16 -7.39 3.26
N LEU A 69 -13.39 -6.96 2.97
CA LEU A 69 -13.64 -5.94 1.94
C LEU A 69 -12.91 -4.64 2.29
N VAL A 70 -13.02 -4.15 3.53
CA VAL A 70 -12.33 -2.93 3.98
C VAL A 70 -10.81 -3.09 3.89
N LEU A 71 -10.27 -4.23 4.31
CA LEU A 71 -8.84 -4.53 4.21
C LEU A 71 -8.36 -4.54 2.76
N ILE A 72 -9.11 -5.19 1.86
CA ILE A 72 -8.83 -5.26 0.43
C ILE A 72 -8.81 -3.86 -0.19
N VAL A 73 -9.86 -3.07 0.02
CA VAL A 73 -9.98 -1.71 -0.53
C VAL A 73 -8.84 -0.82 -0.02
N THR A 74 -8.53 -0.90 1.27
CA THR A 74 -7.44 -0.13 1.89
C THR A 74 -6.10 -0.52 1.27
N ALA A 75 -5.80 -1.81 1.19
CA ALA A 75 -4.55 -2.30 0.64
C ALA A 75 -4.40 -1.99 -0.85
N MET A 76 -5.47 -2.09 -1.64
CA MET A 76 -5.47 -1.67 -3.05
C MET A 76 -5.22 -0.16 -3.19
N THR A 77 -5.86 0.66 -2.37
CA THR A 77 -5.68 2.12 -2.38
C THR A 77 -4.22 2.49 -2.09
N LEU A 78 -3.64 1.91 -1.04
CA LEU A 78 -2.23 2.10 -0.70
C LEU A 78 -1.31 1.58 -1.81
N GLY A 79 -1.60 0.41 -2.38
CA GLY A 79 -0.85 -0.15 -3.51
C GLY A 79 -0.84 0.76 -4.74
N ILE A 80 -1.98 1.38 -5.06
CA ILE A 80 -2.07 2.35 -6.17
C ILE A 80 -1.26 3.61 -5.85
N ILE A 81 -1.34 4.15 -4.63
CA ILE A 81 -0.55 5.31 -4.22
C ILE A 81 0.95 5.00 -4.37
N VAL A 82 1.39 3.85 -3.87
CA VAL A 82 2.78 3.37 -3.98
C VAL A 82 3.21 3.22 -5.45
N LEU A 83 2.36 2.63 -6.29
CA LEU A 83 2.61 2.50 -7.73
C LEU A 83 2.81 3.87 -8.38
N VAL A 84 1.92 4.81 -8.10
CA VAL A 84 1.96 6.16 -8.67
C VAL A 84 3.22 6.92 -8.22
N ILE A 85 3.63 6.79 -6.96
CA ILE A 85 4.88 7.37 -6.47
C ILE A 85 6.08 6.78 -7.23
N GLY A 86 6.14 5.46 -7.39
CA GLY A 86 7.21 4.79 -8.15
C GLY A 86 7.28 5.26 -9.61
N ILE A 87 6.13 5.38 -10.30
CA ILE A 87 6.06 5.89 -11.67
C ILE A 87 6.53 7.35 -11.75
N ARG A 88 6.11 8.20 -10.81
CA ARG A 88 6.55 9.61 -10.76
C ARG A 88 8.04 9.73 -10.51
N ALA A 89 8.60 8.90 -9.64
CA ALA A 89 10.02 8.86 -9.36
C ALA A 89 10.84 8.50 -10.61
N LEU A 90 10.41 7.51 -11.40
CA LEU A 90 11.10 7.17 -12.67
C LEU A 90 11.00 8.27 -13.73
N ARG A 91 9.91 9.05 -13.75
CA ARG A 91 9.73 10.15 -14.70
C ARG A 91 10.51 11.42 -14.34
N GLY A 92 10.86 11.58 -13.06
CA GLY A 92 11.65 12.70 -12.56
C GLY A 92 13.15 12.44 -12.51
N GLN A 93 13.59 11.26 -12.96
CA GLN A 93 15.00 10.88 -13.20
C GLN A 93 15.36 11.14 -14.66
#